data_AF-A0A934XY42-F1
#
_entry.id   AF-A0A934XY42-F1
#
_cell.length_a   1.000
_cell.length_b   1.000
_cell.length_c   1.000
_cell.angle_alpha   90.00
_cell.angle_beta   90.00
_cell.angle_gamma   90.00
#
_symmetry.space_group_name_H-M   'P 1'
#
loop_
_entity.id
_entity.type
_entity.pdbx_description
1 polymer ?
#
loop_
_entity_poly.entity_id
_entity_poly.type
_entity_poly.pdbx_seq_one_letter_code
_entity_poly.pdbx_strand_id
1 'polypeptide(L)'
;MAGVDDDDAAHACLWPGELQFAARDDGASFALPVTVHARAAVPLPGDADVWPLEVSSEGRSLAVVANDEGAPVVWLAPGQYRIEGGFVWDERPESIALPASIARIALSLDAVAQPFVQRDDDALWLGRVAAAVAERDSLAVDVFRLLEDRRIRAGLVVRRSECTPRRGWHARPAGAFRRALAEPGGARDGAAGGSDHARCWRRGRRPRSGAIAHRRHCA
;
A
#
# COMPACT_ATOMS: atom_id res chain seq x y z
N MET A 1 40.44 -19.72 -18.29
CA MET A 1 39.30 -18.78 -18.23
C MET A 1 38.05 -19.59 -18.52
N ALA A 2 37.32 -20.00 -17.48
CA ALA A 2 36.00 -20.59 -17.65
C ALA A 2 35.01 -19.44 -17.85
N GLY A 3 34.25 -19.48 -18.95
CA GLY A 3 33.10 -18.62 -19.14
C GLY A 3 32.03 -19.01 -18.14
N VAL A 4 31.45 -18.01 -17.49
CA VAL A 4 30.23 -18.17 -16.70
C VAL A 4 29.09 -18.01 -17.70
N ASP A 5 28.43 -19.12 -18.04
CA ASP A 5 27.15 -19.09 -18.74
C ASP A 5 26.09 -18.63 -17.73
N ASP A 6 25.55 -17.44 -17.97
CA ASP A 6 24.50 -16.79 -17.18
C ASP A 6 23.14 -17.25 -17.75
N ASP A 7 22.79 -18.52 -17.53
CA ASP A 7 21.59 -19.17 -18.11
C ASP A 7 20.66 -19.76 -17.03
N ASP A 8 20.54 -19.09 -15.88
CA ASP A 8 19.55 -19.42 -14.84
C ASP A 8 18.68 -18.21 -14.47
N ALA A 9 18.23 -17.46 -15.48
CA ALA A 9 17.16 -16.48 -15.28
C ALA A 9 15.83 -17.23 -15.13
N ALA A 10 15.55 -17.74 -13.93
CA ALA A 10 14.27 -18.38 -13.59
C ALA A 10 13.10 -17.47 -14.03
N HIS A 11 12.39 -17.88 -15.07
CA HIS A 11 11.28 -17.12 -15.61
C HIS A 11 10.07 -17.26 -14.69
N ALA A 12 9.57 -16.14 -14.15
CA ALA A 12 8.29 -16.18 -13.45
C ALA A 12 7.20 -16.63 -14.44
N CYS A 13 6.48 -17.70 -14.11
CA CYS A 13 5.39 -18.21 -14.95
C CYS A 13 4.02 -17.81 -14.39
N LEU A 14 4.04 -17.06 -13.29
CA LEU A 14 2.90 -16.64 -12.51
C LEU A 14 3.05 -15.15 -12.20
N TRP A 15 2.04 -14.36 -12.57
CA TRP A 15 1.99 -12.94 -12.30
C TRP A 15 0.72 -12.58 -11.54
N PRO A 16 0.78 -12.51 -10.21
CA PRO A 16 -0.29 -11.96 -9.40
C PRO A 16 -0.44 -10.46 -9.65
N GLY A 17 -1.67 -10.00 -9.78
CA GLY A 17 -2.00 -8.59 -9.83
C GLY A 17 -2.09 -7.97 -8.44
N GLU A 18 -2.92 -6.94 -8.31
CA GLU A 18 -3.24 -6.37 -7.00
C GLU A 18 -4.29 -7.23 -6.32
N LEU A 19 -4.02 -7.65 -5.10
CA LEU A 19 -4.99 -8.28 -4.22
C LEU A 19 -5.94 -7.22 -3.67
N GLN A 20 -7.24 -7.37 -3.92
CA GLN A 20 -8.26 -6.67 -3.16
C GLN A 20 -8.60 -7.55 -1.95
N PHE A 21 -8.41 -7.05 -0.73
CA PHE A 21 -8.72 -7.77 0.50
C PHE A 21 -9.63 -6.92 1.39
N ALA A 22 -10.80 -7.45 1.72
CA ALA A 22 -11.77 -6.78 2.58
C ALA A 22 -12.07 -7.65 3.79
N ALA A 23 -11.57 -7.24 4.96
CA ALA A 23 -11.80 -7.92 6.22
C ALA A 23 -12.88 -7.21 7.06
N ARG A 24 -13.67 -8.03 7.74
CA ARG A 24 -14.72 -7.71 8.70
C ARG A 24 -14.49 -8.50 9.98
N ASP A 25 -15.30 -8.23 10.99
CA ASP A 25 -15.19 -8.91 12.30
C ASP A 25 -15.45 -10.42 12.19
N ASP A 26 -16.29 -10.82 11.24
CA ASP A 26 -16.82 -12.19 11.05
C ASP A 26 -16.27 -12.93 9.83
N GLY A 27 -15.44 -12.27 9.02
CA GLY A 27 -14.84 -12.89 7.85
C GLY A 27 -14.09 -11.92 6.96
N ALA A 28 -13.70 -12.40 5.78
CA ALA A 28 -13.14 -11.56 4.74
C ALA A 28 -13.55 -12.03 3.35
N SER A 29 -13.40 -11.15 2.37
CA SER A 29 -13.48 -11.48 0.95
C SER A 29 -12.22 -11.01 0.25
N PHE A 30 -11.76 -11.78 -0.73
CA PHE A 30 -10.63 -11.39 -1.56
C PHE A 30 -10.92 -11.54 -3.05
N ALA A 31 -10.25 -10.72 -3.85
CA ALA A 31 -10.19 -10.86 -5.28
C ALA A 31 -8.75 -10.65 -5.77
N LEU A 32 -8.25 -11.61 -6.54
CA LEU A 32 -6.89 -11.64 -7.06
C LEU A 32 -6.91 -11.90 -8.57
N PRO A 33 -6.71 -10.87 -9.41
CA PRO A 33 -6.39 -11.08 -10.80
C PRO A 33 -5.01 -11.74 -10.92
N VAL A 34 -4.89 -12.76 -11.75
CA VAL A 34 -3.64 -13.50 -11.97
C VAL A 34 -3.46 -13.83 -13.45
N THR A 35 -2.23 -13.69 -13.93
CA THR A 35 -1.82 -14.16 -15.26
C THR A 35 -0.92 -15.37 -15.09
N VAL A 36 -1.27 -16.46 -15.76
CA VAL A 36 -0.57 -17.74 -15.72
C VAL A 36 -0.03 -18.03 -17.12
N HIS A 37 1.29 -18.21 -17.26
CA HIS A 37 1.94 -18.43 -18.55
C HIS A 37 2.29 -19.90 -18.83
N ALA A 38 2.51 -20.68 -17.78
CA ALA A 38 2.67 -22.13 -17.81
C ALA A 38 1.78 -22.74 -16.73
N ARG A 39 1.43 -24.03 -16.84
CA ARG A 39 0.65 -24.71 -15.78
C ARG A 39 1.38 -24.53 -14.44
N ALA A 40 0.70 -23.96 -13.45
CA ALA A 40 1.31 -23.59 -12.18
C ALA A 40 0.31 -23.72 -11.02
N ALA A 41 0.85 -23.95 -9.82
CA ALA A 41 0.13 -23.75 -8.57
C ALA A 41 0.12 -22.26 -8.24
N VAL A 42 -1.07 -21.68 -8.11
CA VAL A 42 -1.27 -20.30 -7.71
C VAL A 42 -1.53 -20.27 -6.20
N PRO A 43 -0.65 -19.69 -5.39
CA PRO A 43 -0.85 -19.62 -3.96
C PRO A 43 -1.91 -18.57 -3.62
N LEU A 44 -2.76 -18.89 -2.65
CA LEU A 44 -3.83 -18.04 -2.16
C LEU A 44 -3.46 -17.46 -0.79
N PRO A 45 -4.09 -16.35 -0.37
CA PRO A 45 -4.02 -15.92 1.02
C PRO A 45 -4.59 -17.00 1.96
N GLY A 46 -4.09 -17.06 3.18
CA GLY A 46 -4.46 -18.05 4.19
C GLY A 46 -3.40 -19.14 4.40
N ASP A 47 -3.69 -20.01 5.36
CA ASP A 47 -2.86 -21.12 5.80
C ASP A 47 -3.77 -22.27 6.28
N ALA A 48 -3.21 -23.26 6.98
CA ALA A 48 -3.95 -24.40 7.49
C ALA A 48 -4.99 -24.03 8.56
N ASP A 49 -4.80 -22.93 9.29
CA ASP A 49 -5.72 -22.45 10.34
C ASP A 49 -6.79 -21.53 9.74
N VAL A 50 -6.41 -20.69 8.78
CA VAL A 50 -7.30 -19.75 8.08
C VAL A 50 -7.40 -20.13 6.61
N TRP A 51 -8.26 -21.11 6.32
CA TRP A 51 -8.43 -21.66 4.97
C TRP A 51 -9.41 -20.85 4.11
N PRO A 52 -9.09 -20.53 2.84
CA PRO A 52 -10.00 -19.83 1.95
C PRO A 52 -11.16 -20.72 1.50
N LEU A 53 -12.36 -20.15 1.51
CA LEU A 53 -13.63 -20.79 1.18
C LEU A 53 -14.22 -20.20 -0.10
N GLU A 54 -15.14 -20.96 -0.72
CA GLU A 54 -15.92 -20.54 -1.90
C GLU A 54 -15.05 -20.00 -3.05
N VAL A 55 -13.85 -20.55 -3.21
CA VAL A 55 -12.89 -20.06 -4.20
C VAL A 55 -13.39 -20.36 -5.61
N SER A 56 -13.45 -19.34 -6.45
CA SER A 56 -13.95 -19.43 -7.82
C SER A 56 -13.20 -18.50 -8.76
N SER A 57 -13.37 -18.72 -10.06
CA SER A 57 -12.97 -17.75 -11.08
C SER A 57 -14.04 -17.65 -12.15
N GLU A 58 -14.51 -16.43 -12.40
CA GLU A 58 -15.60 -16.15 -13.35
C GLU A 58 -16.84 -17.03 -13.07
N GLY A 59 -17.19 -17.19 -11.80
CA GLY A 59 -18.31 -18.01 -11.34
C GLY A 59 -18.11 -19.53 -11.36
N ARG A 60 -16.93 -20.03 -11.77
CA ARG A 60 -16.60 -21.47 -11.71
C ARG A 60 -15.79 -21.77 -10.46
N SER A 61 -16.27 -22.69 -9.62
CA SER A 61 -15.51 -23.14 -8.43
C SER A 61 -14.15 -23.72 -8.83
N LEU A 62 -13.14 -23.38 -8.04
CA LEU A 62 -11.79 -23.90 -8.11
C LEU A 62 -11.53 -24.78 -6.89
N ALA A 63 -10.92 -25.95 -7.12
CA ALA A 63 -10.48 -26.80 -6.02
C ALA A 63 -9.22 -26.22 -5.39
N VAL A 64 -9.30 -25.88 -4.10
CA VAL A 64 -8.16 -25.47 -3.30
C VAL A 64 -7.54 -26.71 -2.66
N VAL A 65 -6.22 -26.85 -2.77
CA VAL A 65 -5.46 -27.95 -2.18
C VAL A 65 -4.28 -27.39 -1.39
N ALA A 66 -3.76 -28.15 -0.43
CA ALA A 66 -2.53 -27.77 0.26
C ALA A 66 -1.31 -28.05 -0.63
N ASN A 67 -0.32 -27.16 -0.62
CA ASN A 67 1.01 -27.47 -1.12
C ASN A 67 1.81 -28.26 -0.07
N ASP A 68 3.08 -28.55 -0.37
CA ASP A 68 3.97 -29.32 0.52
C ASP A 68 4.24 -28.63 1.87
N GLU A 69 4.05 -27.30 1.93
CA GLU A 69 4.21 -26.48 3.14
C GLU A 69 2.88 -26.27 3.89
N GLY A 70 1.77 -26.83 3.39
CA GLY A 70 0.44 -26.69 3.98
C GLY A 70 -0.34 -25.43 3.55
N ALA A 71 0.22 -24.59 2.69
CA ALA A 71 -0.42 -23.36 2.20
C ALA A 71 -1.46 -23.66 1.10
N PRO A 72 -2.58 -22.91 1.03
CA PRO A 72 -3.63 -23.12 0.04
C PRO A 72 -3.18 -22.69 -1.36
N VAL A 73 -3.35 -23.59 -2.33
CA VAL A 73 -3.04 -23.34 -3.75
C VAL A 73 -4.17 -23.81 -4.67
N VAL A 74 -4.26 -23.18 -5.85
CA VAL A 74 -5.12 -23.64 -6.97
C VAL A 74 -4.28 -23.93 -8.20
N TRP A 75 -4.51 -25.08 -8.84
CA TRP A 75 -3.80 -25.46 -10.06
C TRP A 75 -4.50 -24.90 -11.29
N LEU A 76 -3.82 -24.03 -12.04
CA LEU A 76 -4.37 -23.39 -13.22
C LEU A 76 -3.55 -23.68 -14.47
N ALA A 77 -4.24 -23.83 -15.60
CA ALA A 77 -3.63 -23.85 -16.92
C ALA A 77 -3.28 -22.42 -17.37
N PRO A 78 -2.42 -22.23 -18.39
CA PRO A 78 -2.12 -20.90 -18.92
C PRO A 78 -3.37 -20.11 -19.26
N GLY A 79 -3.44 -18.85 -18.84
CA GLY A 79 -4.61 -18.00 -18.99
C GLY A 79 -4.58 -16.77 -18.07
N GLN A 80 -5.63 -15.97 -18.17
CA GLN A 80 -5.91 -14.87 -17.25
C GLN A 80 -7.14 -15.25 -16.43
N TYR A 81 -7.04 -15.07 -15.11
CA TYR A 81 -8.08 -15.42 -14.17
C TYR A 81 -8.28 -14.28 -13.19
N ARG A 82 -9.52 -14.13 -12.71
CA ARG A 82 -9.82 -13.39 -11.50
C ARG A 82 -10.25 -14.42 -10.46
N ILE A 83 -9.41 -14.67 -9.45
CA ILE A 83 -9.71 -15.61 -8.38
C ILE A 83 -10.42 -14.84 -7.27
N GLU A 84 -11.58 -15.31 -6.86
CA GLU A 84 -12.39 -14.70 -5.82
C GLU A 84 -12.73 -15.75 -4.78
N GLY A 85 -12.81 -15.34 -3.51
CA GLY A 85 -13.13 -16.25 -2.41
C GLY A 85 -13.33 -15.49 -1.11
N GLY A 86 -13.59 -16.23 -0.05
CA GLY A 86 -13.84 -15.67 1.27
C GLY A 86 -13.14 -16.42 2.39
N PHE A 87 -13.24 -15.84 3.57
CA PHE A 87 -12.82 -16.43 4.84
C PHE A 87 -13.94 -16.24 5.85
N VAL A 88 -14.05 -17.20 6.76
CA VAL A 88 -15.01 -17.15 7.87
C VAL A 88 -14.23 -17.36 9.16
N TRP A 89 -14.47 -16.50 10.15
CA TRP A 89 -13.87 -16.58 11.48
C TRP A 89 -14.85 -15.97 12.50
N ASP A 90 -14.81 -16.46 13.74
CA ASP A 90 -15.65 -15.91 14.81
C ASP A 90 -15.16 -14.53 15.28
N GLU A 91 -13.84 -14.34 15.26
CA GLU A 91 -13.17 -13.08 15.58
C GLU A 91 -12.04 -12.85 14.56
N ARG A 92 -11.93 -11.62 14.06
CA ARG A 92 -10.89 -11.25 13.11
C ARG A 92 -9.49 -11.51 13.68
N PRO A 93 -8.65 -12.31 13.01
CA PRO A 93 -7.29 -12.54 13.46
C PRO A 93 -6.45 -11.27 13.30
N GLU A 94 -5.41 -11.13 14.12
CA GLU A 94 -4.48 -9.99 14.08
C GLU A 94 -3.73 -9.89 12.73
N SER A 95 -3.47 -11.05 12.11
CA SER A 95 -2.87 -11.15 10.79
C SER A 95 -3.36 -12.38 10.03
N ILE A 96 -3.16 -12.41 8.72
CA ILE A 96 -3.43 -13.56 7.86
C ILE A 96 -2.19 -13.86 7.01
N ALA A 97 -1.87 -15.14 6.82
CA ALA A 97 -0.81 -15.55 5.92
C ALA A 97 -1.06 -15.04 4.49
N LEU A 98 -0.03 -14.50 3.86
CA LEU A 98 -0.09 -13.93 2.53
C LEU A 98 1.17 -14.31 1.74
N PRO A 99 1.06 -15.06 0.63
CA PRO A 99 2.21 -15.46 -0.17
C PRO A 99 3.08 -14.28 -0.64
N ALA A 100 4.41 -14.46 -0.63
CA ALA A 100 5.39 -13.47 -1.08
C ALA A 100 5.21 -13.04 -2.55
N SER A 101 4.61 -13.91 -3.38
CA SER A 101 4.30 -13.59 -4.79
C SER A 101 3.26 -12.47 -4.95
N ILE A 102 2.47 -12.19 -3.90
CA ILE A 102 1.45 -11.13 -3.87
C ILE A 102 2.07 -9.86 -3.28
N ALA A 103 2.62 -9.00 -4.14
CA ALA A 103 3.31 -7.78 -3.70
C ALA A 103 2.40 -6.56 -3.59
N ARG A 104 1.26 -6.53 -4.29
CA ARG A 104 0.35 -5.37 -4.35
C ARG A 104 -0.95 -5.70 -3.63
N ILE A 105 -1.32 -4.86 -2.65
CA ILE A 105 -2.43 -5.11 -1.74
C ILE A 105 -3.24 -3.83 -1.58
N ALA A 106 -4.54 -3.92 -1.84
CA ALA A 106 -5.54 -2.94 -1.45
C ALA A 106 -6.35 -3.54 -0.30
N LEU A 107 -6.09 -3.07 0.93
CA LEU A 107 -6.76 -3.54 2.13
C LEU A 107 -7.91 -2.60 2.53
N SER A 108 -9.03 -3.20 2.91
CA SER A 108 -10.09 -2.51 3.65
C SER A 108 -10.45 -3.28 4.92
N LEU A 109 -10.63 -2.55 6.01
CA LEU A 109 -11.07 -3.06 7.30
C LEU A 109 -12.42 -2.40 7.60
N ASP A 110 -13.49 -3.18 7.74
CA ASP A 110 -14.83 -2.67 8.03
C ASP A 110 -15.30 -1.61 7.03
N ALA A 111 -15.06 -1.87 5.75
CA ALA A 111 -15.30 -0.97 4.61
C ALA A 111 -14.47 0.34 4.61
N VAL A 112 -13.53 0.49 5.55
CA VAL A 112 -12.57 1.61 5.57
C VAL A 112 -11.28 1.20 4.87
N ALA A 113 -10.97 1.88 3.76
CA ALA A 113 -9.74 1.66 3.01
C ALA A 113 -8.51 2.04 3.86
N GLN A 114 -7.54 1.13 3.91
CA GLN A 114 -6.29 1.34 4.65
C GLN A 114 -5.23 1.91 3.71
N PRO A 115 -4.76 3.16 3.92
CA PRO A 115 -3.79 3.79 3.03
C PRO A 115 -2.37 3.21 3.19
N PHE A 116 -2.07 2.59 4.33
CA PHE A 116 -0.80 1.96 4.62
C PHE A 116 -1.05 0.53 5.07
N VAL A 117 -0.62 -0.42 4.24
CA VAL A 117 -0.70 -1.85 4.55
C VAL A 117 0.55 -2.24 5.34
N GLN A 118 0.35 -2.87 6.50
CA GLN A 118 1.43 -3.48 7.25
C GLN A 118 1.56 -4.94 6.84
N ARG A 119 2.73 -5.29 6.29
CA ARG A 119 3.09 -6.65 5.89
C ARG A 119 4.45 -6.98 6.49
N ASP A 120 4.52 -8.10 7.19
CA ASP A 120 5.77 -8.68 7.67
C ASP A 120 5.99 -9.99 6.92
N ASP A 121 7.07 -10.11 6.16
CA ASP A 121 7.41 -11.15 5.17
C ASP A 121 6.22 -11.92 4.56
N ASP A 122 5.62 -12.87 5.31
CA ASP A 122 4.54 -13.76 4.87
C ASP A 122 3.17 -13.50 5.51
N ALA A 123 2.96 -12.37 6.21
CA ALA A 123 1.72 -12.07 6.92
C ALA A 123 1.22 -10.64 6.64
N LEU A 124 -0.08 -10.53 6.35
CA LEU A 124 -0.82 -9.28 6.23
C LEU A 124 -1.50 -8.96 7.56
N TRP A 125 -1.15 -7.83 8.16
CA TRP A 125 -1.77 -7.36 9.40
C TRP A 125 -3.17 -6.79 9.15
N LEU A 126 -4.15 -7.29 9.91
CA LEU A 126 -5.55 -6.86 9.85
C LEU A 126 -5.93 -5.93 11.01
N GLY A 127 -4.97 -5.66 11.91
CA GLY A 127 -5.13 -4.79 13.06
C GLY A 127 -5.79 -5.49 14.25
N ARG A 128 -5.69 -4.87 15.42
CA ARG A 128 -6.41 -5.26 16.64
C ARG A 128 -7.59 -4.32 16.86
N VAL A 129 -8.68 -4.84 17.44
CA VAL A 129 -9.68 -4.01 18.12
C VAL A 129 -8.94 -3.10 19.10
N ALA A 130 -9.20 -1.80 19.01
CA ALA A 130 -8.44 -0.72 19.64
C ALA A 130 -7.91 -1.05 21.05
N ALA A 131 -6.61 -1.34 21.14
CA ALA A 131 -5.89 -1.11 22.38
C ALA A 131 -5.71 0.41 22.48
N ALA A 132 -6.33 1.00 23.49
CA ALA A 132 -6.26 2.42 23.81
C ALA A 132 -4.85 2.98 23.53
N VAL A 133 -4.80 4.11 22.82
CA VAL A 133 -3.58 4.86 22.54
C VAL A 133 -2.90 5.16 23.86
N ALA A 134 -1.90 4.34 24.21
CA ALA A 134 -0.97 4.67 25.26
C ALA A 134 -0.06 5.75 24.67
N GLU A 135 -0.21 6.98 25.15
CA GLU A 135 0.68 8.09 24.83
C GLU A 135 2.09 7.68 25.26
N ARG A 136 2.93 7.37 24.27
CA ARG A 136 4.35 7.09 24.43
C ARG A 136 5.12 8.19 23.73
N ASP A 137 6.22 8.62 24.34
CA ASP A 137 7.24 9.42 23.69
C ASP A 137 7.67 8.73 22.39
N SER A 138 7.26 9.30 21.25
CA SER A 138 7.59 8.79 19.93
C SER A 138 8.69 9.66 19.31
N LEU A 139 9.81 9.04 18.97
CA LEU A 139 10.84 9.63 18.12
C LEU A 139 10.58 9.24 16.67
N ALA A 140 10.41 10.21 15.78
CA ALA A 140 10.35 9.97 14.34
C ALA A 140 11.76 9.92 13.75
N VAL A 141 12.12 8.79 13.13
CA VAL A 141 13.39 8.61 12.42
C VAL A 141 13.08 8.27 10.96
N ASP A 142 13.51 9.12 10.04
CA ASP A 142 13.42 8.85 8.61
C ASP A 142 14.66 8.07 8.15
N VAL A 143 14.48 6.79 7.83
CA VAL A 143 15.53 5.94 7.26
C VAL A 143 15.32 5.81 5.76
N PHE A 144 16.24 6.38 4.99
CA PHE A 144 16.26 6.22 3.54
C PHE A 144 17.25 5.12 3.16
N ARG A 145 16.78 4.09 2.45
CA ARG A 145 17.67 3.12 1.79
C ARG A 145 18.16 3.74 0.47
N LEU A 146 19.46 3.74 0.25
CA LEU A 146 20.02 4.10 -1.04
C LEU A 146 19.62 3.03 -2.08
N LEU A 147 18.81 3.42 -3.06
CA LEU A 147 18.47 2.57 -4.19
C LEU A 147 19.42 2.90 -5.34
N GLU A 148 20.47 2.10 -5.51
CA GLU A 148 21.35 2.19 -6.68
C GLU A 148 20.74 1.42 -7.85
N ASP A 149 19.84 2.06 -8.60
CA ASP A 149 19.47 1.56 -9.93
C ASP A 149 20.57 1.94 -10.91
N ARG A 150 21.38 0.95 -11.32
CA ARG A 150 22.49 1.13 -12.27
C ARG A 150 22.06 1.69 -13.64
N ARG A 151 20.76 1.83 -13.91
CA ARG A 151 20.24 2.43 -15.15
C ARG A 151 19.71 3.86 -15.03
N ILE A 152 19.55 4.42 -13.83
CA ILE A 152 19.09 5.81 -13.65
C ILE A 152 20.13 6.62 -12.90
N ARG A 153 20.79 7.56 -13.58
CA ARG A 153 21.64 8.58 -12.92
C ARG A 153 20.75 9.63 -12.23
N ALA A 154 20.18 9.28 -11.09
CA ALA A 154 19.54 10.22 -10.18
C ALA A 154 20.13 10.01 -8.78
N GLY A 155 20.86 11.02 -8.27
CA GLY A 155 21.34 11.02 -6.89
C GLY A 155 20.29 11.62 -5.97
N LEU A 156 20.05 10.98 -4.82
CA LEU A 156 19.24 11.55 -3.75
C LEU A 156 20.07 12.61 -3.01
N VAL A 157 19.56 13.85 -2.92
CA VAL A 157 20.17 14.91 -2.11
C VAL A 157 19.30 15.14 -0.88
N VAL A 158 19.78 14.69 0.29
CA VAL A 158 19.17 15.06 1.57
C VAL A 158 19.63 16.47 1.92
N ARG A 159 18.71 17.44 1.91
CA ARG A 159 18.98 18.79 2.42
C ARG A 159 18.52 18.88 3.87
N ARG A 160 19.48 19.08 4.78
CA ARG A 160 19.23 19.41 6.17
C ARG A 160 18.76 20.87 6.24
N SER A 161 17.51 21.07 6.63
CA SER A 161 16.93 22.39 6.91
C SER A 161 16.99 22.61 8.41
N GLU A 162 17.91 23.47 8.88
CA GLU A 162 17.91 23.89 10.27
C GLU A 162 16.96 25.07 10.44
N CYS A 163 15.83 24.83 11.10
CA CYS A 163 14.93 25.90 11.51
C CYS A 163 15.54 26.59 12.75
N THR A 164 16.38 27.60 12.54
CA THR A 164 16.82 28.45 13.64
C THR A 164 15.66 29.36 14.05
N PRO A 165 15.23 29.39 15.33
CA PRO A 165 14.22 30.34 15.78
C PRO A 165 14.74 31.76 15.55
N ARG A 166 13.99 32.59 14.82
CA ARG A 166 14.31 34.02 14.74
C ARG A 166 14.18 34.63 16.13
N ARG A 167 15.29 35.10 16.69
CA ARG A 167 15.28 36.02 17.84
C ARG A 167 14.43 37.23 17.46
N GLY A 168 13.39 37.49 18.24
CA GLY A 168 12.53 38.65 18.06
C GLY A 168 11.04 38.36 18.05
N TRP A 169 10.56 37.50 18.94
CA TRP A 169 9.16 37.55 19.39
C TRP A 169 9.18 37.89 20.87
N HIS A 170 8.97 39.16 21.21
CA HIS A 170 8.62 39.50 22.59
C HIS A 170 7.21 38.98 22.84
N ALA A 171 7.08 38.08 23.82
CA ALA A 171 5.78 37.69 24.34
C ALA A 171 5.07 38.95 24.86
N ARG A 172 3.95 39.34 24.22
CA ARG A 172 3.03 40.29 24.86
C ARG A 172 2.44 39.58 26.07
N PRO A 173 2.51 40.14 27.29
CA PRO A 173 1.83 39.53 28.43
C PRO A 173 0.34 39.46 28.13
N ALA A 174 -0.28 38.34 28.49
CA ALA A 174 -1.70 38.09 28.33
C ALA A 174 -2.50 39.20 29.02
N GLY A 175 -3.04 40.13 28.23
CA GLY A 175 -4.00 41.12 28.72
C GLY A 175 -5.26 40.40 29.17
N ALA A 176 -5.64 40.61 30.42
CA ALA A 176 -6.88 40.10 31.00
C ALA A 176 -8.09 40.49 30.12
N PHE A 177 -8.72 39.49 29.51
CA PHE A 177 -9.95 39.67 28.76
C PHE A 177 -11.10 39.91 29.76
N ARG A 178 -11.42 41.17 30.04
CA ARG A 178 -12.72 41.53 30.61
C ARG A 178 -13.78 41.36 29.53
N ARG A 179 -14.72 40.46 29.78
CA ARG A 179 -15.92 40.22 28.98
C ARG A 179 -16.84 41.44 29.11
N ALA A 180 -16.83 42.33 28.11
CA ALA A 180 -17.85 43.35 27.94
C ALA A 180 -18.92 42.81 26.99
N LEU A 181 -20.15 42.76 27.47
CA LEU A 181 -21.34 42.40 26.71
C LEU A 181 -21.55 43.40 25.57
N ALA A 182 -21.79 42.89 24.37
CA ALA A 182 -22.14 43.66 23.20
C ALA A 182 -23.66 43.80 23.09
N GLU A 183 -24.11 44.98 22.65
CA GLU A 183 -25.35 45.23 21.90
C GLU A 183 -25.14 46.48 21.00
N PRO A 184 -25.91 46.65 19.91
CA PRO A 184 -25.32 46.86 18.58
C PRO A 184 -25.53 48.26 17.98
N GLY A 185 -24.73 48.61 16.97
CA GLY A 185 -25.07 49.69 16.05
C GLY A 185 -23.94 50.16 15.12
N GLY A 186 -24.19 50.08 13.80
CA GLY A 186 -23.85 51.18 12.87
C GLY A 186 -22.48 51.17 12.17
N ALA A 187 -22.50 50.64 10.94
CA ALA A 187 -22.10 51.30 9.68
C ALA A 187 -20.65 51.84 9.43
N ARG A 188 -20.17 51.44 8.23
CA ARG A 188 -19.33 52.13 7.22
C ARG A 188 -17.80 51.94 7.18
N ASP A 189 -17.41 51.39 6.02
CA ASP A 189 -16.40 51.79 5.04
C ASP A 189 -14.93 52.00 5.43
N GLY A 190 -14.04 51.35 4.66
CA GLY A 190 -12.81 52.01 4.21
C GLY A 190 -11.50 51.22 4.26
N ALA A 191 -11.20 50.52 3.16
CA ALA A 191 -9.93 50.53 2.43
C ALA A 191 -8.62 49.90 2.99
N ALA A 192 -8.10 49.00 2.13
CA ALA A 192 -6.74 48.90 1.61
C ALA A 192 -5.62 48.21 2.42
N GLY A 193 -4.95 47.27 1.74
CA GLY A 193 -3.66 46.71 2.15
C GLY A 193 -3.32 45.41 1.41
N GLY A 194 -2.75 45.53 0.22
CA GLY A 194 -2.55 44.44 -0.75
C GLY A 194 -1.63 43.29 -0.30
N SER A 195 -1.95 42.11 -0.81
CA SER A 195 -1.11 40.92 -0.79
C SER A 195 -0.54 40.70 -2.19
N ASP A 196 0.78 40.77 -2.31
CA ASP A 196 1.53 40.35 -3.49
C ASP A 196 2.50 39.26 -3.04
N HIS A 197 2.47 38.10 -3.72
CA HIS A 197 3.64 37.29 -4.06
C HIS A 197 3.21 36.07 -4.89
N ALA A 198 3.30 36.30 -6.20
CA ALA A 198 3.93 35.46 -7.22
C ALA A 198 3.62 33.94 -7.25
N ARG A 199 2.78 33.56 -8.23
CA ARG A 199 2.65 32.21 -8.78
C ARG A 199 3.85 31.89 -9.68
N CYS A 200 4.50 30.75 -9.47
CA CYS A 200 5.45 30.17 -10.43
C CYS A 200 4.87 28.90 -11.05
N TRP A 201 4.36 29.01 -12.29
CA TRP A 201 4.05 27.87 -13.15
C TRP A 201 5.31 27.43 -13.91
N ARG A 202 5.58 26.12 -14.00
CA ARG A 202 6.46 25.56 -15.04
C ARG A 202 5.69 24.58 -15.92
N ARG A 203 5.69 24.86 -17.22
CA ARG A 203 5.32 23.94 -18.31
C ARG A 203 6.51 23.02 -18.62
N GLY A 204 6.26 21.71 -18.78
CA GLY A 204 7.25 20.73 -19.23
C GLY A 204 6.56 19.56 -19.95
N ARG A 205 7.14 19.14 -21.09
CA ARG A 205 6.53 18.37 -22.19
C ARG A 205 6.41 16.86 -21.92
N ARG A 206 5.44 16.22 -22.57
CA ARG A 206 5.27 14.75 -22.67
C ARG A 206 6.36 14.10 -23.55
N PRO A 207 6.91 12.94 -23.18
CA PRO A 207 7.52 12.01 -24.13
C PRO A 207 6.51 10.91 -24.53
N ARG A 208 6.52 10.56 -25.82
CA ARG A 208 5.89 9.36 -26.38
C ARG A 208 6.88 8.20 -26.25
N SER A 209 6.46 7.08 -25.68
CA SER A 209 7.19 5.82 -25.73
C SER A 209 6.33 4.76 -26.43
N GLY A 210 6.78 4.32 -27.60
CA GLY A 210 6.30 3.09 -28.23
C GLY A 210 7.14 1.93 -27.70
N ALA A 211 6.48 0.90 -27.17
CA ALA A 211 7.13 -0.33 -26.71
C ALA A 211 6.88 -1.43 -27.73
N ILE A 212 7.96 -2.02 -28.24
CA ILE A 212 7.94 -3.26 -29.03
C ILE A 212 7.97 -4.42 -28.02
N ALA A 213 6.91 -5.23 -28.00
CA ALA A 213 6.80 -6.39 -27.12
C ALA A 213 7.46 -7.62 -27.78
N HIS A 214 8.61 -8.05 -27.24
CA HIS A 214 9.15 -9.38 -27.53
C HIS A 214 8.45 -10.41 -26.65
N ARG A 215 7.66 -11.31 -27.26
CA ARG A 215 7.15 -12.52 -26.58
C ARG A 215 8.28 -13.54 -26.48
N ARG A 216 8.73 -13.83 -25.27
CA ARG A 216 9.55 -15.02 -24.96
C ARG A 216 8.67 -16.03 -24.24
N HIS A 217 8.81 -17.31 -24.57
CA HIS A 217 7.98 -18.40 -24.08
C HIS A 217 8.49 -18.90 -22.72
N CYS A 218 7.58 -19.17 -21.80
CA CYS A 218 7.83 -19.96 -20.59
C CYS A 218 8.01 -21.43 -21.00
N ALA A 219 9.04 -22.08 -20.47
CA ALA A 219 9.30 -23.51 -20.66
C ALA A 219 8.40 -24.35 -19.75
#